data_AF-A0A517Y2X0-F1
#
_entry.id   AF-A0A517Y2X0-F1
#
_cell.length_a   1.000
_cell.length_b   1.000
_cell.length_c   1.000
_cell.angle_alpha   90.00
_cell.angle_beta   90.00
_cell.angle_gamma   90.00
#
_symmetry.space_group_name_H-M   'P 1'
#
loop_
_entity.id
_entity.type
_entity.pdbx_description
1 polymer ?
#
loop_
_entity_poly.entity_id
_entity_poly.type
_entity_poly.pdbx_seq_one_letter_code
_entity_poly.pdbx_strand_id
1 'polypeptide(L)'
;MSRFRTIPPLLVAALTGVVILGSPSQADAGFKLTLSDGTTSTVIEDNKAGDVAGPAGLITFIGKVGIFDFQVTTGSSNAPGTESLAQLTINNLSIATQGFVGTKNLTITLEDTGFKSPDEGLLTSQLSTTMLPSGSSVTYQSYVDGQAGKLLTLNSVGGVSDSQAISAKTNPYTLKSVTSYTIQGLGENTALALQSTGISAVTAPAPAGLVLVASGVPFLGLATWFRRRGNPLPVA
;
A
#
# COMPACT_ATOMS: atom_id res chain seq x y z
N MET A 1 -3.17 -13.56 -82.13
CA MET A 1 -1.79 -13.39 -81.62
C MET A 1 -1.57 -11.91 -81.33
N SER A 2 -1.81 -11.48 -80.09
CA SER A 2 -1.75 -10.08 -79.66
C SER A 2 -0.52 -9.87 -78.79
N ARG A 3 0.35 -8.93 -79.17
CA ARG A 3 1.60 -8.58 -78.48
C ARG A 3 1.29 -7.54 -77.40
N PHE A 4 1.34 -7.94 -76.13
CA PHE A 4 1.26 -7.01 -75.00
C PHE A 4 2.65 -6.47 -74.66
N ARG A 5 2.73 -5.14 -74.61
CA ARG A 5 3.93 -4.33 -74.36
C ARG A 5 4.28 -4.34 -72.87
N THR A 6 5.54 -4.56 -72.57
CA THR A 6 6.19 -4.42 -71.27
C THR A 6 6.23 -2.95 -70.86
N ILE A 7 5.65 -2.62 -69.70
CA ILE A 7 5.71 -1.29 -69.07
C ILE A 7 6.77 -1.36 -67.95
N PRO A 8 7.67 -0.37 -67.82
CA PRO A 8 8.80 -0.40 -66.89
C PRO A 8 8.39 -0.23 -65.41
N PRO A 9 9.20 -0.73 -64.46
CA PRO A 9 8.89 -0.69 -63.03
C PRO A 9 9.21 0.72 -62.49
N LEU A 10 8.18 1.49 -62.18
CA LEU A 10 8.35 2.81 -61.57
C LEU A 10 8.31 2.64 -60.05
N LEU A 11 9.48 2.84 -59.44
CA LEU A 11 9.70 3.03 -58.01
C LEU A 11 8.60 3.89 -57.39
N VAL A 12 7.87 3.35 -56.42
CA VAL A 12 7.21 4.13 -55.38
C VAL A 12 7.62 3.54 -54.03
N ALA A 13 8.80 3.94 -53.59
CA ALA A 13 9.22 3.85 -52.21
C ALA A 13 8.43 4.91 -51.42
N ALA A 14 7.25 4.54 -50.92
CA ALA A 14 6.53 5.33 -49.93
C ALA A 14 6.96 4.85 -48.54
N LEU A 15 7.84 5.66 -47.95
CA LEU A 15 8.42 5.51 -46.63
C LEU A 15 7.32 5.66 -45.56
N THR A 16 6.68 4.58 -45.13
CA THR A 16 5.85 4.57 -43.91
C THR A 16 6.76 4.44 -42.68
N GLY A 17 7.62 5.45 -42.50
CA GLY A 17 8.35 5.65 -41.25
C GLY A 17 7.39 6.25 -40.23
N VAL A 18 6.71 5.39 -39.46
CA VAL A 18 5.98 5.84 -38.27
C VAL A 18 7.03 6.29 -37.26
N VAL A 19 7.12 7.60 -37.07
CA VAL A 19 7.88 8.25 -36.01
C VAL A 19 7.27 7.80 -34.67
N ILE A 20 7.91 6.85 -34.00
CA ILE A 20 7.76 6.63 -32.55
C ILE A 20 8.96 7.32 -31.88
N LEU A 21 9.05 8.64 -32.03
CA LEU A 21 9.97 9.46 -31.24
C LEU A 21 9.13 10.30 -30.30
N GLY A 22 9.04 9.84 -29.06
CA GLY A 22 8.35 10.55 -27.99
C GLY A 22 7.06 9.90 -27.52
N SER A 23 7.03 8.58 -27.36
CA SER A 23 6.24 8.08 -26.22
C SER A 23 6.91 8.67 -24.98
N PRO A 24 6.27 9.59 -24.22
CA PRO A 24 6.81 10.00 -22.93
C PRO A 24 7.15 8.73 -22.16
N SER A 25 8.27 8.72 -21.41
CA SER A 25 8.59 7.60 -20.53
C SER A 25 7.32 7.28 -19.75
N GLN A 26 6.74 6.11 -20.01
CA GLN A 26 5.62 5.64 -19.22
C GLN A 26 6.17 5.63 -17.80
N ALA A 27 5.71 6.57 -16.97
CA ALA A 27 5.92 6.50 -15.54
C ALA A 27 5.09 5.29 -15.12
N ASP A 28 5.73 4.13 -15.27
CA ASP A 28 5.14 2.80 -15.20
C ASP A 28 4.96 2.45 -13.73
N ALA A 29 3.75 1.95 -13.44
CA ALA A 29 3.26 1.39 -12.19
C ALA A 29 3.97 1.82 -10.90
N GLY A 30 3.59 3.00 -10.37
CA GLY A 30 3.78 3.23 -8.95
C GLY A 30 3.03 2.17 -8.17
N PHE A 31 1.71 2.05 -8.41
CA PHE A 31 0.84 1.22 -7.60
C PHE A 31 0.65 -0.20 -8.15
N LYS A 32 1.02 -1.20 -7.33
CA LYS A 32 1.06 -2.62 -7.70
C LYS A 32 0.61 -3.53 -6.56
N LEU A 33 -0.19 -4.53 -6.92
CA LEU A 33 -0.56 -5.67 -6.08
C LEU A 33 0.11 -6.94 -6.63
N THR A 34 0.85 -7.66 -5.79
CA THR A 34 1.45 -8.96 -6.12
C THR A 34 0.90 -10.03 -5.19
N LEU A 35 0.42 -11.11 -5.78
CA LEU A 35 -0.13 -12.27 -5.09
C LEU A 35 0.72 -13.49 -5.43
N SER A 36 1.22 -14.22 -4.44
CA SER A 36 2.08 -15.38 -4.67
C SER A 36 1.82 -16.51 -3.68
N ASP A 37 1.73 -17.75 -4.16
CA ASP A 37 1.67 -18.95 -3.32
C ASP A 37 3.05 -19.63 -3.14
N GLY A 38 4.12 -18.93 -3.51
CA GLY A 38 5.49 -19.44 -3.54
C GLY A 38 5.86 -20.23 -4.81
N THR A 39 4.88 -20.61 -5.65
CA THR A 39 5.13 -21.32 -6.93
C THR A 39 4.65 -20.49 -8.12
N THR A 40 3.43 -19.96 -7.99
CA THR A 40 2.77 -19.07 -8.93
C THR A 40 2.77 -17.65 -8.37
N SER A 41 2.80 -16.67 -9.27
CA SER A 41 2.75 -15.26 -8.91
C SER A 41 1.92 -14.50 -9.93
N THR A 42 1.03 -13.66 -9.44
CA THR A 42 0.23 -12.73 -10.26
C THR A 42 0.55 -11.32 -9.84
N VAL A 43 0.88 -10.48 -10.80
CA VAL A 43 1.11 -9.04 -10.63
C VAL A 43 -0.03 -8.30 -11.29
N ILE A 44 -0.67 -7.43 -10.52
CA ILE A 44 -1.72 -6.52 -10.97
C ILE A 44 -1.21 -5.11 -10.76
N GLU A 45 -1.29 -4.29 -11.79
CA GLU A 45 -0.91 -2.89 -11.77
C GLU A 45 -2.17 -2.03 -11.92
N ASP A 46 -2.19 -0.88 -11.26
CA ASP A 46 -3.34 0.04 -11.26
C ASP A 46 -3.73 0.47 -12.69
N ASN A 47 -5.01 0.32 -13.02
CA ASN A 47 -5.60 0.57 -14.34
C ASN A 47 -5.00 -0.27 -15.48
N LYS A 48 -4.45 -1.46 -15.18
CA LYS A 48 -3.95 -2.42 -16.17
C LYS A 48 -4.79 -3.70 -16.21
N ALA A 49 -4.40 -4.64 -17.08
CA ALA A 49 -5.07 -5.93 -17.18
C ALA A 49 -5.04 -6.68 -15.83
N GLY A 50 -6.20 -7.21 -15.43
CA GLY A 50 -6.36 -7.91 -14.15
C GLY A 50 -6.81 -6.99 -13.00
N ASP A 51 -6.73 -5.68 -13.17
CA ASP A 51 -7.38 -4.71 -12.29
C ASP A 51 -8.82 -4.49 -12.77
N VAL A 52 -9.78 -4.78 -11.88
CA VAL A 52 -11.20 -4.52 -12.15
C VAL A 52 -11.69 -3.22 -11.51
N ALA A 53 -10.81 -2.50 -10.80
CA ALA A 53 -11.09 -1.13 -10.40
C ALA A 53 -10.99 -0.20 -11.60
N GLY A 54 -11.84 0.84 -11.60
CA GLY A 54 -11.82 1.91 -12.61
C GLY A 54 -11.11 3.20 -12.18
N PRO A 55 -11.10 3.58 -10.88
CA PRO A 55 -10.36 4.76 -10.41
C PRO A 55 -8.88 4.49 -10.15
N ALA A 56 -8.02 5.47 -10.41
CA ALA A 56 -6.60 5.44 -10.02
C ALA A 56 -6.39 5.43 -8.50
N GLY A 57 -5.31 4.80 -8.06
CA GLY A 57 -4.99 4.59 -6.64
C GLY A 57 -5.84 3.50 -5.99
N LEU A 58 -6.53 2.67 -6.78
CA LEU A 58 -7.35 1.57 -6.31
C LEU A 58 -7.13 0.36 -7.21
N ILE A 59 -6.67 -0.75 -6.65
CA ILE A 59 -6.59 -2.03 -7.36
C ILE A 59 -7.65 -2.96 -6.79
N THR A 60 -8.49 -3.53 -7.65
CA THR A 60 -9.37 -4.64 -7.26
C THR A 60 -9.03 -5.89 -8.05
N PHE A 61 -8.81 -7.01 -7.36
CA PHE A 61 -8.57 -8.30 -7.99
C PHE A 61 -9.61 -9.34 -7.60
N ILE A 62 -10.09 -10.08 -8.60
CA ILE A 62 -10.95 -11.25 -8.48
C ILE A 62 -10.36 -12.33 -9.39
N GLY A 63 -9.98 -13.48 -8.83
CA GLY A 63 -9.29 -14.49 -9.62
C GLY A 63 -8.64 -15.57 -8.77
N LYS A 64 -7.70 -16.30 -9.36
CA LYS A 64 -7.01 -17.42 -8.71
C LYS A 64 -5.50 -17.23 -8.73
N VAL A 65 -4.83 -17.63 -7.65
CA VAL A 65 -3.37 -17.79 -7.60
C VAL A 65 -3.07 -19.14 -6.96
N GLY A 66 -2.58 -20.08 -7.77
CA GLY A 66 -2.42 -21.46 -7.36
C GLY A 66 -3.75 -22.07 -6.90
N ILE A 67 -3.80 -22.48 -5.63
CA ILE A 67 -5.00 -23.06 -5.01
C ILE A 67 -5.92 -22.03 -4.32
N PHE A 68 -5.50 -20.77 -4.29
CA PHE A 68 -6.22 -19.70 -3.60
C PHE A 68 -7.15 -18.97 -4.57
N ASP A 69 -8.44 -18.98 -4.23
CA ASP A 69 -9.52 -18.29 -4.92
C ASP A 69 -9.76 -16.95 -4.22
N PHE A 70 -9.45 -15.84 -4.89
CA PHE A 70 -9.68 -14.48 -4.39
C PHE A 70 -11.04 -14.00 -4.87
N GLN A 71 -11.93 -13.72 -3.92
CA GLN A 71 -13.26 -13.16 -4.23
C GLN A 71 -13.19 -11.65 -4.43
N VAL A 72 -12.51 -10.94 -3.54
CA VAL A 72 -12.20 -9.51 -3.64
C VAL A 72 -10.90 -9.25 -2.89
N THR A 73 -9.99 -8.51 -3.49
CA THR A 73 -8.88 -7.85 -2.81
C THR A 73 -8.84 -6.41 -3.26
N THR A 74 -9.05 -5.45 -2.35
CA THR A 74 -8.99 -4.03 -2.68
C THR A 74 -7.76 -3.40 -2.06
N GLY A 75 -6.73 -3.15 -2.88
CA GLY A 75 -5.62 -2.28 -2.49
C GLY A 75 -5.99 -0.83 -2.75
N SER A 76 -5.68 0.09 -1.84
CA SER A 76 -5.80 1.53 -2.07
C SER A 76 -4.52 2.28 -1.70
N SER A 77 -4.21 3.31 -2.47
CA SER A 77 -3.10 4.23 -2.25
C SER A 77 -3.53 5.67 -2.51
N ASN A 78 -2.92 6.62 -1.80
CA ASN A 78 -3.10 8.06 -2.05
C ASN A 78 -1.89 8.72 -2.75
N ALA A 79 -0.91 7.95 -3.22
CA ALA A 79 0.14 8.45 -4.10
C ALA A 79 -0.36 8.63 -5.55
N PRO A 80 0.31 9.45 -6.37
CA PRO A 80 1.31 10.47 -5.98
C PRO A 80 0.65 11.77 -5.45
N GLY A 81 -0.65 11.75 -5.16
CA GLY A 81 -1.54 12.90 -5.38
C GLY A 81 -2.03 13.68 -4.17
N THR A 82 -1.49 13.49 -2.96
CA THR A 82 -1.97 14.25 -1.80
C THR A 82 -0.85 14.74 -0.88
N GLU A 83 -0.98 15.97 -0.38
CA GLU A 83 -0.18 16.53 0.75
C GLU A 83 -0.55 15.86 2.09
N SER A 84 -1.59 15.03 2.08
CA SER A 84 -2.06 14.23 3.21
C SER A 84 -1.03 13.16 3.60
N LEU A 85 -1.21 12.61 4.79
CA LEU A 85 -0.44 11.48 5.29
C LEU A 85 -0.42 10.35 4.25
N ALA A 86 0.77 9.85 3.90
CA ALA A 86 0.87 8.71 3.00
C ALA A 86 0.12 7.51 3.59
N GLN A 87 -0.69 6.86 2.76
CA GLN A 87 -1.52 5.72 3.13
C GLN A 87 -1.43 4.66 2.04
N LEU A 88 -1.12 3.44 2.47
CA LEU A 88 -1.15 2.25 1.64
C LEU A 88 -1.92 1.18 2.40
N THR A 89 -3.04 0.74 1.83
CA THR A 89 -4.00 -0.12 2.55
C THR A 89 -4.49 -1.28 1.70
N ILE A 90 -4.62 -2.46 2.29
CA ILE A 90 -5.43 -3.56 1.77
C ILE A 90 -6.74 -3.60 2.56
N ASN A 91 -7.85 -3.36 1.88
CA ASN A 91 -9.22 -3.43 2.38
C ASN A 91 -9.95 -4.62 1.78
N ASN A 92 -10.88 -5.20 2.56
CA ASN A 92 -11.83 -6.20 2.09
C ASN A 92 -11.20 -7.40 1.38
N LEU A 93 -10.06 -7.89 1.87
CA LEU A 93 -9.49 -9.15 1.40
C LEU A 93 -10.48 -10.28 1.72
N SER A 94 -10.80 -11.11 0.73
CA SER A 94 -11.53 -12.36 0.92
C SER A 94 -10.89 -13.44 0.08
N ILE A 95 -10.24 -14.38 0.76
CA ILE A 95 -9.63 -15.56 0.16
C ILE A 95 -10.54 -16.75 0.46
N ALA A 96 -10.65 -17.69 -0.48
CA ALA A 96 -11.23 -19.01 -0.31
C ALA A 96 -10.29 -20.05 -0.94
N THR A 97 -10.47 -21.33 -0.60
CA THR A 97 -9.79 -22.45 -1.27
C THR A 97 -10.77 -23.60 -1.44
N GLN A 98 -10.51 -24.50 -2.39
CA GLN A 98 -11.30 -25.73 -2.58
C GLN A 98 -10.98 -26.84 -1.57
N GLY A 99 -10.39 -26.48 -0.41
CA GLY A 99 -9.87 -27.43 0.57
C GLY A 99 -8.51 -28.01 0.17
N PHE A 100 -7.68 -28.24 1.18
CA PHE A 100 -6.38 -28.90 1.03
C PHE A 100 -5.96 -29.48 2.38
N VAL A 101 -4.97 -30.37 2.37
CA VAL A 101 -4.34 -30.90 3.60
C VAL A 101 -2.92 -30.36 3.71
N GLY A 102 -2.50 -30.04 4.93
CA GLY A 102 -1.15 -29.56 5.22
C GLY A 102 -1.05 -28.03 5.21
N THR A 103 0.17 -27.53 5.22
CA THR A 103 0.44 -26.08 5.30
C THR A 103 0.68 -25.51 3.92
N LYS A 104 0.03 -24.37 3.62
CA LYS A 104 0.22 -23.60 2.39
C LYS A 104 0.47 -22.14 2.72
N ASN A 105 1.33 -21.52 1.93
CA ASN A 105 1.70 -20.13 2.13
C ASN A 105 1.06 -19.27 1.05
N LEU A 106 0.64 -18.08 1.43
CA LEU A 106 0.20 -17.05 0.52
C LEU A 106 0.84 -15.73 0.94
N THR A 107 1.49 -15.06 0.00
CA THR A 107 2.08 -13.74 0.19
C THR A 107 1.34 -12.73 -0.66
N ILE A 108 0.87 -11.67 -0.02
CA ILE A 108 0.23 -10.52 -0.64
C ILE A 108 1.15 -9.33 -0.43
N THR A 109 1.63 -8.74 -1.51
CA THR A 109 2.45 -7.53 -1.48
C THR A 109 1.69 -6.41 -2.15
N LEU A 110 1.52 -5.29 -1.46
CA LEU A 110 1.01 -4.06 -2.02
C LEU A 110 2.14 -3.03 -1.97
N GLU A 111 2.43 -2.37 -3.08
CA GLU A 111 3.53 -1.41 -3.21
C GLU A 111 3.03 -0.19 -3.98
N ASP A 112 3.41 1.00 -3.54
CA ASP A 112 3.26 2.23 -4.32
C ASP A 112 4.50 3.13 -4.21
N THR A 113 4.73 3.94 -5.24
CA THR A 113 5.80 4.93 -5.30
C THR A 113 5.20 6.32 -5.54
N GLY A 114 5.99 7.37 -5.31
CA GLY A 114 5.51 8.73 -5.57
C GLY A 114 4.93 9.44 -4.35
N PHE A 115 5.05 8.86 -3.15
CA PHE A 115 4.72 9.56 -1.91
C PHE A 115 5.72 10.69 -1.67
N LYS A 116 5.21 11.87 -1.33
CA LYS A 116 6.03 13.08 -1.11
C LYS A 116 5.92 13.63 0.31
N SER A 117 4.99 13.11 1.10
CA SER A 117 4.69 13.60 2.44
C SER A 117 4.24 12.45 3.35
N PRO A 118 4.64 12.47 4.63
CA PRO A 118 5.69 13.31 5.20
C PRO A 118 7.08 12.72 4.89
N ASP A 119 8.13 13.55 4.90
CA ASP A 119 9.52 13.08 4.77
C ASP A 119 10.01 12.35 6.04
N GLU A 120 9.48 12.73 7.21
CA GLU A 120 9.74 12.09 8.50
C GLU A 120 8.42 11.85 9.25
N GLY A 121 8.30 10.72 9.94
CA GLY A 121 7.04 10.39 10.59
C GLY A 121 7.02 9.12 11.41
N LEU A 122 5.83 8.81 11.91
CA LEU A 122 5.52 7.51 12.49
C LEU A 122 4.89 6.64 11.40
N LEU A 123 5.54 5.52 11.10
CA LEU A 123 4.95 4.44 10.31
C LEU A 123 4.02 3.64 11.22
N THR A 124 2.73 3.89 11.10
CA THR A 124 1.69 3.13 11.75
C THR A 124 1.32 1.92 10.90
N SER A 125 1.51 0.74 11.47
CA SER A 125 1.14 -0.55 10.90
C SER A 125 -0.05 -1.14 11.64
N GLN A 126 -1.03 -1.64 10.90
CA GLN A 126 -2.19 -2.34 11.49
C GLN A 126 -2.45 -3.62 10.72
N LEU A 127 -2.67 -4.70 11.46
CA LEU A 127 -3.07 -6.00 10.94
C LEU A 127 -4.30 -6.45 11.73
N SER A 128 -5.37 -6.82 11.04
CA SER A 128 -6.54 -7.44 11.67
C SER A 128 -7.03 -8.61 10.85
N THR A 129 -7.62 -9.61 11.49
CA THR A 129 -8.34 -10.70 10.83
C THR A 129 -9.69 -10.94 11.49
N THR A 130 -10.73 -11.21 10.70
CA THR A 130 -12.06 -11.58 11.22
C THR A 130 -12.27 -13.09 11.25
N MET A 131 -11.48 -13.83 10.46
CA MET A 131 -11.48 -15.28 10.40
C MET A 131 -10.05 -15.77 10.14
N LEU A 132 -9.61 -16.78 10.89
CA LEU A 132 -8.33 -17.45 10.71
C LEU A 132 -8.47 -18.92 11.14
N PRO A 133 -8.29 -19.90 10.23
CA PRO A 133 -8.33 -21.31 10.59
C PRO A 133 -7.35 -21.70 11.70
N SER A 134 -7.73 -22.67 12.53
CA SER A 134 -6.89 -23.18 13.61
C SER A 134 -5.54 -23.69 13.08
N GLY A 135 -4.46 -23.35 13.78
CA GLY A 135 -3.10 -23.70 13.36
C GLY A 135 -2.53 -22.82 12.24
N SER A 136 -3.26 -21.80 11.80
CA SER A 136 -2.79 -20.82 10.82
C SER A 136 -2.26 -19.56 11.48
N SER A 137 -1.45 -18.82 10.75
CA SER A 137 -0.90 -17.54 11.20
C SER A 137 -0.88 -16.53 10.04
N VAL A 138 -0.89 -15.25 10.41
CA VAL A 138 -0.74 -14.13 9.49
C VAL A 138 0.34 -13.22 10.03
N THR A 139 1.29 -12.84 9.18
CA THR A 139 2.26 -11.80 9.48
C THR A 139 2.09 -10.62 8.56
N TYR A 140 2.44 -9.45 9.05
CA TYR A 140 2.39 -8.19 8.31
C TYR A 140 3.63 -7.36 8.60
N GLN A 141 4.26 -6.86 7.54
CA GLN A 141 5.38 -5.94 7.65
C GLN A 141 5.26 -4.83 6.61
N SER A 142 5.30 -3.59 7.07
CA SER A 142 5.41 -2.40 6.23
C SER A 142 6.88 -2.08 5.93
N TYR A 143 7.13 -1.37 4.83
CA TYR A 143 8.45 -0.91 4.42
C TYR A 143 8.36 0.50 3.87
N VAL A 144 9.37 1.32 4.16
CA VAL A 144 9.57 2.65 3.56
C VAL A 144 10.96 2.73 2.98
N ASP A 145 11.08 2.96 1.67
CA ASP A 145 12.35 2.91 0.93
C ASP A 145 13.19 1.65 1.26
N GLY A 146 12.50 0.51 1.35
CA GLY A 146 13.09 -0.77 1.70
C GLY A 146 13.47 -0.94 3.17
N GLN A 147 13.33 0.07 4.03
CA GLN A 147 13.49 -0.07 5.48
C GLN A 147 12.26 -0.76 6.07
N ALA A 148 12.47 -1.91 6.71
CA ALA A 148 11.40 -2.68 7.31
C ALA A 148 10.91 -2.04 8.62
N GLY A 149 9.59 -1.93 8.75
CA GLY A 149 8.92 -1.62 10.01
C GLY A 149 8.86 -2.83 10.95
N LYS A 150 8.18 -2.69 12.08
CA LYS A 150 7.95 -3.80 13.01
C LYS A 150 7.06 -4.88 12.38
N LEU A 151 7.48 -6.15 12.51
CA LEU A 151 6.70 -7.31 12.12
C LEU A 151 5.54 -7.50 13.09
N LEU A 152 4.32 -7.56 12.56
CA LEU A 152 3.11 -7.91 13.28
C LEU A 152 2.73 -9.37 13.01
N THR A 153 2.22 -10.07 14.01
CA THR A 153 1.81 -11.48 13.89
C THR A 153 0.47 -11.71 14.58
N LEU A 154 -0.43 -12.44 13.91
CA LEU A 154 -1.66 -12.97 14.48
C LEU A 154 -1.70 -14.49 14.28
N ASN A 155 -2.06 -15.22 15.33
CA ASN A 155 -2.30 -16.67 15.31
C ASN A 155 -3.77 -17.01 15.63
N SER A 156 -4.62 -15.99 15.74
CA SER A 156 -6.06 -16.09 15.97
C SER A 156 -6.75 -14.88 15.36
N VAL A 157 -8.08 -14.93 15.31
CA VAL A 157 -8.93 -13.77 15.01
C VAL A 157 -8.61 -12.64 15.99
N GLY A 158 -8.55 -11.41 15.49
CA GLY A 158 -8.20 -10.23 16.31
C GLY A 158 -7.52 -9.13 15.51
N GLY A 159 -6.95 -8.16 16.22
CA GLY A 159 -6.22 -7.04 15.63
C GLY A 159 -4.98 -6.70 16.44
N VAL A 160 -3.94 -6.25 15.74
CA VAL A 160 -2.69 -5.77 16.31
C VAL A 160 -2.24 -4.54 15.53
N SER A 161 -1.67 -3.57 16.24
CA SER A 161 -1.12 -2.35 15.64
C SER A 161 0.20 -1.99 16.30
N ASP A 162 1.07 -1.34 15.53
CA ASP A 162 2.32 -0.76 16.02
C ASP A 162 2.59 0.58 15.34
N SER A 163 3.45 1.40 15.93
CA SER A 163 3.89 2.65 15.34
C SER A 163 5.36 2.85 15.62
N GLN A 164 6.14 3.04 14.57
CA GLN A 164 7.59 3.18 14.63
C GLN A 164 8.01 4.49 13.97
N ALA A 165 8.95 5.20 14.59
CA ALA A 165 9.57 6.36 13.94
C ALA A 165 10.37 5.91 12.72
N ILE A 166 10.15 6.58 11.59
CA ILE A 166 10.84 6.37 10.33
C ILE A 166 11.18 7.70 9.67
N SER A 167 12.20 7.69 8.82
CA SER A 167 12.51 8.79 7.90
C SER A 167 12.61 8.23 6.49
N ALA A 168 11.88 8.83 5.55
CA ALA A 168 12.04 8.55 4.14
C ALA A 168 13.45 8.98 3.71
N LYS A 169 14.12 8.15 2.90
CA LYS A 169 15.48 8.44 2.43
C LYS A 169 15.46 9.21 1.12
N THR A 170 14.37 9.10 0.37
CA THR A 170 14.18 9.73 -0.93
C THR A 170 12.87 10.52 -0.98
N ASN A 171 12.78 11.52 -1.85
CA ASN A 171 11.54 12.21 -2.17
C ASN A 171 11.40 12.33 -3.70
N PRO A 172 10.43 11.64 -4.33
CA PRO A 172 9.42 10.78 -3.71
C PRO A 172 9.99 9.49 -3.10
N TYR A 173 9.25 8.87 -2.18
CA TYR A 173 9.56 7.58 -1.56
C TYR A 173 8.59 6.47 -1.96
N THR A 174 8.95 5.24 -1.61
CA THR A 174 8.16 4.02 -1.82
C THR A 174 7.60 3.51 -0.51
N LEU A 175 6.30 3.21 -0.48
CA LEU A 175 5.69 2.38 0.57
C LEU A 175 5.44 0.99 0.02
N LYS A 176 5.75 -0.02 0.83
CA LYS A 176 5.39 -1.41 0.55
C LYS A 176 4.81 -2.05 1.81
N SER A 177 3.80 -2.87 1.65
CA SER A 177 3.29 -3.75 2.69
C SER A 177 3.35 -5.20 2.21
N VAL A 178 3.81 -6.10 3.07
CA VAL A 178 3.89 -7.53 2.80
C VAL A 178 3.07 -8.24 3.88
N THR A 179 2.01 -8.93 3.45
CA THR A 179 1.19 -9.77 4.31
C THR A 179 1.42 -11.22 3.93
N SER A 180 1.87 -12.04 4.86
CA SER A 180 2.15 -13.46 4.63
C SER A 180 1.23 -14.32 5.48
N TYR A 181 0.50 -15.21 4.83
CA TYR A 181 -0.39 -16.18 5.46
C TYR A 181 0.28 -17.54 5.45
N THR A 182 0.31 -18.19 6.60
CA THR A 182 0.63 -19.61 6.73
C THR A 182 -0.66 -20.32 7.11
N ILE A 183 -1.26 -21.03 6.16
CA ILE A 183 -2.62 -21.55 6.27
C ILE A 183 -2.56 -23.06 6.43
N GLN A 184 -3.17 -23.57 7.49
CA GLN A 184 -3.31 -24.99 7.76
C GLN A 184 -4.64 -25.51 7.19
N GLY A 185 -4.54 -26.36 6.17
CA GLY A 185 -5.67 -27.06 5.58
C GLY A 185 -5.98 -28.36 6.33
N LEU A 186 -7.27 -28.64 6.51
CA LEU A 186 -7.80 -29.81 7.22
C LEU A 186 -8.49 -30.83 6.28
N GLY A 187 -8.43 -30.61 4.96
CA GLY A 187 -9.03 -31.49 3.94
C GLY A 187 -10.10 -30.83 3.08
N GLU A 188 -10.85 -31.68 2.36
CA GLU A 188 -11.96 -31.30 1.48
C GLU A 188 -13.04 -30.53 2.26
N ASN A 189 -13.68 -29.55 1.60
CA ASN A 189 -14.70 -28.65 2.18
C ASN A 189 -14.23 -27.68 3.26
N THR A 190 -12.92 -27.49 3.45
CA THR A 190 -12.43 -26.38 4.27
C THR A 190 -12.56 -25.08 3.47
N ALA A 191 -13.75 -24.49 3.43
CA ALA A 191 -13.96 -23.15 2.91
C ALA A 191 -13.29 -22.16 3.87
N LEU A 192 -12.07 -21.75 3.52
CA LEU A 192 -11.29 -20.84 4.34
C LEU A 192 -11.54 -19.41 3.91
N ALA A 193 -12.53 -18.75 4.51
CA ALA A 193 -12.67 -17.31 4.40
C ALA A 193 -11.62 -16.64 5.28
N LEU A 194 -10.69 -15.92 4.67
CA LEU A 194 -9.77 -15.01 5.36
C LEU A 194 -10.18 -13.59 4.99
N GLN A 195 -10.49 -12.79 6.00
CA GLN A 195 -10.65 -11.36 5.81
C GLN A 195 -9.71 -10.61 6.72
N SER A 196 -8.87 -9.78 6.10
CA SER A 196 -7.81 -9.04 6.76
C SER A 196 -7.72 -7.63 6.20
N THR A 197 -7.32 -6.71 7.07
CA THR A 197 -6.88 -5.38 6.66
C THR A 197 -5.41 -5.19 7.03
N GLY A 198 -4.68 -4.51 6.14
CA GLY A 198 -3.30 -4.09 6.35
C GLY A 198 -3.22 -2.60 6.06
N ILE A 199 -2.89 -1.76 7.05
CA ILE A 199 -2.75 -0.31 6.86
C ILE A 199 -1.32 0.07 7.17
N SER A 200 -0.68 0.78 6.24
CA SER A 200 0.52 1.57 6.48
C SER A 200 0.17 3.04 6.34
N ALA A 201 0.36 3.82 7.40
CA ALA A 201 0.26 5.27 7.33
C ALA A 201 1.53 5.90 7.87
N VAL A 202 2.03 6.96 7.22
CA VAL A 202 3.15 7.74 7.76
C VAL A 202 2.62 9.08 8.24
N THR A 203 2.70 9.34 9.55
CA THR A 203 2.21 10.59 10.14
C THR A 203 3.35 11.51 10.55
N ALA A 204 3.35 12.79 10.14
CA ALA A 204 4.33 13.74 10.64
C ALA A 204 4.20 13.87 12.17
N PRO A 205 5.30 13.87 12.95
CA PRO A 205 5.22 14.17 14.37
C PRO A 205 4.72 15.61 14.52
N ALA A 206 3.85 15.87 15.50
CA ALA A 206 3.47 17.24 15.80
C ALA A 206 4.74 18.08 16.04
N PRO A 207 4.91 19.24 15.39
CA PRO A 207 6.07 20.09 15.62
C PRO A 207 6.23 20.34 17.12
N ALA A 208 7.38 19.99 17.70
CA ALA A 208 7.62 20.10 19.14
C ALA A 208 7.33 21.52 19.68
N GLY A 209 7.51 22.54 18.84
CA GLY A 209 7.17 23.93 19.14
C GLY A 209 5.67 24.16 19.40
N LEU A 210 4.77 23.49 18.67
CA LEU A 210 3.33 23.59 18.92
C LEU A 210 2.93 22.91 20.22
N VAL A 211 3.54 21.76 20.54
CA VAL A 211 3.32 21.08 21.82
C VAL A 211 3.85 21.94 22.98
N LEU A 212 5.02 22.57 22.83
CA LEU A 212 5.61 23.44 23.83
C LEU A 212 4.80 24.73 24.03
N VAL A 213 4.30 25.35 22.96
CA VAL A 213 3.43 26.54 23.07
C VAL A 213 2.09 26.17 23.70
N ALA A 214 1.46 25.08 23.24
CA ALA A 214 0.18 24.64 23.79
C ALA A 214 0.28 24.26 25.28
N SER A 215 1.38 23.62 25.68
CA SER A 215 1.61 23.26 27.09
C SER A 215 2.14 24.43 27.92
N GLY A 216 2.92 25.34 27.35
CA GLY A 216 3.60 26.44 28.05
C GLY A 216 2.74 27.68 28.28
N VAL A 217 1.81 28.00 27.37
CA VAL A 217 0.94 29.20 27.49
C VAL A 217 0.13 29.22 28.78
N PRO A 218 -0.48 28.12 29.27
CA PRO A 218 -1.15 28.09 30.57
C PRO A 218 -0.23 28.45 31.75
N PHE A 219 1.03 27.97 31.74
CA PHE A 219 1.98 28.26 32.81
C PHE A 219 2.44 29.73 32.80
N LEU A 220 2.64 30.32 31.62
CA LEU A 220 2.95 31.74 31.49
C LEU A 220 1.76 32.61 31.94
N GLY A 221 0.53 32.18 31.64
CA GLY A 221 -0.69 32.83 32.13
C GLY A 221 -0.79 32.79 33.66
N LEU A 222 -0.50 31.65 34.29
CA LEU A 222 -0.50 31.53 35.75
C LEU A 222 0.63 32.34 36.40
N ALA A 223 1.84 32.29 35.86
CA ALA A 223 2.98 33.05 36.37
C ALA A 223 2.72 34.57 36.33
N THR A 224 2.13 35.07 35.23
CA THR A 224 1.75 36.49 35.13
C THR A 224 0.61 36.86 36.08
N TRP A 225 -0.34 35.95 36.32
CA TRP A 225 -1.41 36.14 37.30
C TRP A 225 -0.88 36.25 38.74
N PHE A 226 0.02 35.34 39.15
CA PHE A 226 0.65 35.41 40.47
C PHE A 226 1.50 36.67 40.65
N ARG A 227 2.24 37.08 39.62
CA ARG A 227 3.00 38.34 39.64
C ARG A 227 2.10 39.55 39.87
N ARG A 228 0.90 39.58 39.29
CA ARG A 228 -0.06 40.69 39.48
C ARG A 228 -0.62 40.77 40.89
N ARG A 229 -0.76 39.64 41.59
CA ARG A 229 -1.29 39.61 42.98
C ARG A 229 -0.25 39.94 44.05
N GLY A 230 1.03 39.84 43.73
CA GLY A 230 2.13 40.09 44.67
C GLY A 230 2.49 41.56 44.91
N ASN A 231 1.92 42.51 44.15
CA ASN A 231 2.21 43.93 44.34
C ASN A 231 1.21 44.55 45.35
N PRO A 232 1.64 44.86 46.59
CA PRO A 232 0.79 45.56 47.55
C PRO A 232 0.42 46.95 47.04
N LEU A 233 -0.82 47.38 47.31
CA LEU A 233 -1.28 48.73 46.96
C LEU A 233 -0.41 49.77 47.69
N PRO A 234 -0.02 50.88 47.04
CA PRO A 234 0.67 51.96 47.71
C PRO A 234 -0.19 52.48 48.86
N VAL A 235 0.35 52.46 50.07
CA VAL A 235 -0.30 53.05 51.25
C VAL A 235 -0.24 54.56 51.09
N ALA A 236 -1.41 55.19 51.00
CA ALA A 236 -1.57 56.65 50.93
C ALA A 236 -1.52 57.28 52.32
#